data_AF-A0A7W1TX89-F1
#
_entry.id   AF-A0A7W1TX89-F1
#
_cell.length_a   1.000
_cell.length_b   1.000
_cell.length_c   1.000
_cell.angle_alpha   90.00
_cell.angle_beta   90.00
_cell.angle_gamma   90.00
#
_symmetry.space_group_name_H-M   'P 1'
#
loop_
_entity.id
_entity.type
_entity.pdbx_description
1 polymer ?
#
loop_
_entity_poly.entity_id
_entity_poly.type
_entity_poly.pdbx_seq_one_letter_code
_entity_poly.pdbx_strand_id
1 'polypeptide(L)'
;ASGDSDFVHRQSTRAKALDAVRGVLPAAALSNVGIYGTGQGYEALLLRMRAHPLAEARAYAELMLPELRKVIPSFLSRVDRPERGGVWTHYLRSTREATAEVAAELFAGSTPDALPSPEVTLVDFDPDGEEKVLAAMLYPHVDLSEERILERVRRMSDDERSALVAAYAGERGNRRHKPGRALERVAYRFDVCADYGAFRDLQRHRMLTIEWQPLRPTNGYTLPEVVVDSGVGERFADAMGRSAALHDALGDAFANQASYAVCLAYRIRFSIQLNAREAMHMLELRTTPQGHPAYRQICQQMHRLIAGQAGHRAVARMMTFVNHEDPGLERLDAERRAERRRGA
;
A
#
# COMPACT_ATOMS: atom_id res chain seq x y z
N ALA A 1 2.65 1.92 33.08
CA ALA A 1 4.07 1.59 33.32
C ALA A 1 4.63 2.63 34.29
N SER A 2 5.34 2.20 35.34
CA SER A 2 5.89 3.09 36.37
C SER A 2 7.01 3.96 35.79
N GLY A 3 6.75 5.26 35.65
CA GLY A 3 7.73 6.26 35.17
C GLY A 3 7.21 7.23 34.11
N ASP A 4 6.04 6.99 33.51
CA ASP A 4 5.43 7.91 32.55
C ASP A 4 4.56 8.97 33.23
N SER A 5 4.54 10.20 32.71
CA SER A 5 3.60 11.22 33.18
C SER A 5 2.16 10.82 32.87
N ASP A 6 1.22 11.24 33.72
CA ASP A 6 -0.22 11.02 33.49
C ASP A 6 -0.67 11.62 32.14
N PHE A 7 -0.07 12.74 31.73
CA PHE A 7 -0.33 13.36 30.43
C PHE A 7 0.04 12.44 29.25
N VAL A 8 1.28 11.92 29.23
CA VAL A 8 1.76 11.01 28.17
C VAL A 8 0.94 9.72 28.13
N HIS A 9 0.58 9.19 29.30
CA HIS A 9 -0.21 7.98 29.39
C HIS A 9 -1.64 8.19 28.85
N ARG A 10 -2.33 9.27 29.23
CA ARG A 10 -3.66 9.61 28.71
C ARG A 10 -3.65 9.86 27.22
N GLN A 11 -2.65 10.58 26.70
CA GLN A 11 -2.55 10.85 25.26
C GLN A 11 -2.33 9.57 24.46
N SER A 12 -1.45 8.68 24.92
CA SER A 12 -1.19 7.39 24.28
C SER A 12 -2.42 6.48 24.31
N THR A 13 -3.12 6.44 25.45
CA THR A 13 -4.36 5.65 25.62
C THR A 13 -5.47 6.17 24.72
N ARG A 14 -5.67 7.50 24.66
CA ARG A 14 -6.65 8.11 23.76
C ARG A 14 -6.34 7.81 22.30
N ALA A 15 -5.08 7.89 21.89
CA ALA A 15 -4.68 7.56 20.53
C ALA A 15 -4.97 6.09 20.21
N LYS A 16 -4.63 5.16 21.11
CA LYS A 16 -4.93 3.73 20.97
C LYS A 16 -6.42 3.47 20.84
N ALA A 17 -7.25 4.10 21.68
CA ALA A 17 -8.70 3.97 21.62
C ALA A 17 -9.27 4.45 20.28
N LEU A 18 -8.81 5.62 19.79
CA LEU A 18 -9.21 6.14 18.48
C LEU A 18 -8.77 5.23 17.35
N ASP A 19 -7.54 4.70 17.39
CA ASP A 19 -7.06 3.76 16.37
C ASP A 19 -7.83 2.43 16.39
N ALA A 20 -8.22 1.95 17.56
CA ALA A 20 -9.02 0.73 17.71
C ALA A 20 -10.44 0.88 17.12
N VAL A 21 -11.07 2.05 17.26
CA VAL A 21 -12.45 2.26 16.77
C VAL A 21 -12.52 2.90 15.38
N ARG A 22 -11.39 3.34 14.80
CA ARG A 22 -11.35 4.02 13.49
C ARG A 22 -11.97 3.19 12.36
N GLY A 23 -11.99 1.87 12.51
CA GLY A 23 -12.62 0.92 11.60
C GLY A 23 -14.10 1.20 11.33
N VAL A 24 -14.79 1.88 12.25
CA VAL A 24 -16.22 2.26 12.13
C VAL A 24 -16.44 3.40 11.14
N LEU A 25 -15.41 4.18 10.80
CA LEU A 25 -15.56 5.27 9.83
C LEU A 25 -15.95 4.71 8.46
N PRO A 26 -16.92 5.29 7.74
CA PRO A 26 -17.20 4.91 6.37
C PRO A 26 -16.10 5.39 5.42
N ALA A 27 -15.99 4.78 4.24
CA ALA A 27 -15.09 5.25 3.18
C ALA A 27 -15.38 6.71 2.76
N ALA A 28 -16.63 7.16 2.93
CA ALA A 28 -17.04 8.55 2.74
C ALA A 28 -16.62 9.53 3.85
N ALA A 29 -15.88 9.09 4.87
CA ALA A 29 -15.38 9.98 5.91
C ALA A 29 -14.52 11.10 5.29
N LEU A 30 -14.92 12.35 5.53
CA LEU A 30 -14.25 13.53 4.97
C LEU A 30 -12.79 13.60 5.44
N SER A 31 -11.91 13.93 4.51
CA SER A 31 -10.47 14.09 4.76
C SER A 31 -9.92 15.22 3.91
N ASN A 32 -8.78 15.76 4.35
CA ASN A 32 -8.01 16.70 3.56
C ASN A 32 -7.21 15.94 2.49
N VAL A 33 -7.16 16.51 1.29
CA VAL A 33 -6.36 16.01 0.17
C VAL A 33 -5.42 17.11 -0.30
N GLY A 34 -4.12 16.80 -0.33
CA GLY A 34 -3.10 17.62 -0.95
C GLY A 34 -2.55 16.91 -2.18
N ILE A 35 -2.53 17.60 -3.32
CA ILE A 35 -2.02 17.08 -4.59
C ILE A 35 -0.75 17.85 -4.95
N TYR A 36 0.30 17.10 -5.29
CA TYR A 36 1.53 17.63 -5.88
C TYR A 36 1.86 16.78 -7.10
N GLY A 37 2.18 17.44 -8.21
CA GLY A 37 2.50 16.76 -9.46
C GLY A 37 3.14 17.70 -10.47
N THR A 38 3.72 17.11 -11.51
CA THR A 38 4.20 17.85 -12.69
C THR A 38 3.02 18.28 -13.56
N GLY A 39 3.26 19.18 -14.52
CA GLY A 39 2.21 19.59 -15.48
C GLY A 39 1.60 18.40 -16.23
N GLN A 40 2.43 17.46 -16.69
CA GLN A 40 1.98 16.22 -17.32
C GLN A 40 1.20 15.33 -16.33
N GLY A 41 1.59 15.32 -15.05
CA GLY A 41 0.86 14.61 -14.00
C GLY A 41 -0.56 15.14 -13.82
N TYR A 42 -0.73 16.46 -13.83
CA TYR A 42 -2.05 17.09 -13.77
C TYR A 42 -2.88 16.85 -15.05
N GLU A 43 -2.26 16.91 -16.24
CA GLU A 43 -2.93 16.57 -17.49
C GLU A 43 -3.49 15.13 -17.45
N ALA A 44 -2.66 14.16 -17.09
CA ALA A 44 -3.06 12.75 -16.96
C ALA A 44 -4.13 12.53 -15.89
N LEU A 45 -4.03 13.24 -14.75
CA LEU A 45 -5.03 13.21 -13.69
C LEU A 45 -6.40 13.68 -14.20
N LEU A 46 -6.46 14.84 -14.85
CA LEU A 46 -7.72 15.40 -15.36
C LEU A 46 -8.36 14.49 -16.41
N LEU A 47 -7.57 13.92 -17.32
CA LEU A 47 -8.08 12.97 -18.30
C LEU A 47 -8.69 11.72 -17.65
N ARG A 48 -8.04 11.17 -16.61
CA ARG A 48 -8.58 10.03 -15.83
C ARG A 48 -9.84 10.41 -15.05
N MET A 49 -9.86 11.58 -14.42
CA MET A 49 -11.02 12.05 -13.66
C MET A 49 -12.23 12.28 -14.56
N ARG A 50 -12.05 12.86 -15.76
CA ARG A 50 -13.11 13.02 -16.77
C ARG A 50 -13.66 11.69 -17.27
N ALA A 51 -12.84 10.64 -17.32
CA ALA A 51 -13.24 9.29 -17.71
C ALA A 51 -13.81 8.44 -16.56
N HIS A 52 -13.74 8.94 -15.32
CA HIS A 52 -14.11 8.21 -14.11
C HIS A 52 -15.63 7.92 -14.09
N PRO A 53 -16.12 6.79 -13.54
CA PRO A 53 -17.56 6.49 -13.51
C PRO A 53 -18.33 7.38 -12.53
N LEU A 54 -17.67 7.84 -11.47
CA LEU A 54 -18.25 8.78 -10.50
C LEU A 54 -18.47 10.18 -11.09
N ALA A 55 -19.65 10.75 -10.85
CA ALA A 55 -20.03 12.07 -11.35
C ALA A 55 -19.24 13.19 -10.67
N GLU A 56 -19.03 13.07 -9.36
CA GLU A 56 -18.24 13.97 -8.53
C GLU A 56 -16.78 14.05 -8.99
N ALA A 57 -16.17 12.94 -9.40
CA ALA A 57 -14.81 12.94 -9.94
C ALA A 57 -14.73 13.76 -11.24
N ARG A 58 -15.72 13.61 -12.13
CA ARG A 58 -15.82 14.42 -13.35
C ARG A 58 -16.08 15.89 -13.03
N ALA A 59 -16.98 16.17 -12.07
CA ALA A 59 -17.28 17.54 -11.64
C ALA A 59 -16.06 18.25 -11.07
N TYR A 60 -15.26 17.57 -10.22
CA TYR A 60 -14.00 18.13 -9.72
C TYR A 60 -12.99 18.37 -10.84
N ALA A 61 -12.95 17.54 -11.89
CA ALA A 61 -12.08 17.79 -13.04
C ALA A 61 -12.44 19.09 -13.77
N GLU A 62 -13.74 19.37 -13.94
CA GLU A 62 -14.21 20.63 -14.54
C GLU A 62 -13.89 21.85 -13.67
N LEU A 63 -13.95 21.71 -12.34
CA LEU A 63 -13.56 22.77 -11.40
C LEU A 63 -12.04 23.02 -11.39
N MET A 64 -11.24 21.96 -11.48
CA MET A 64 -9.77 22.04 -11.42
C MET A 64 -9.17 22.62 -12.70
N LEU A 65 -9.70 22.28 -13.87
CA LEU A 65 -9.14 22.67 -15.17
C LEU A 65 -8.94 24.20 -15.35
N PRO A 66 -9.92 25.07 -15.10
CA PRO A 66 -9.74 26.52 -15.27
C PRO A 66 -8.73 27.10 -14.28
N GLU A 67 -8.67 26.61 -13.04
CA GLU A 67 -7.71 27.07 -12.04
C GLU A 67 -6.28 26.66 -12.40
N LEU A 68 -6.08 25.42 -12.83
CA LEU A 68 -4.77 24.96 -13.27
C LEU A 68 -4.29 25.67 -14.55
N ARG A 69 -5.20 26.04 -15.47
CA ARG A 69 -4.86 26.82 -16.67
C ARG A 69 -4.29 28.19 -16.37
N LYS A 70 -4.60 28.80 -15.22
CA LYS A 70 -4.00 30.07 -14.79
C LYS A 70 -2.50 29.94 -14.49
N VAL A 71 -2.03 28.73 -14.14
CA VAL A 71 -0.66 28.48 -13.68
C VAL A 71 0.16 27.67 -14.71
N ILE A 72 -0.44 26.68 -15.36
CA ILE A 72 0.24 25.74 -16.28
C ILE A 72 -0.52 25.54 -17.61
N PRO A 73 -0.86 26.62 -18.35
CA PRO A 73 -1.76 26.55 -19.50
C PRO A 73 -1.28 25.64 -20.65
N SER A 74 0.03 25.60 -20.91
CA SER A 74 0.61 24.83 -22.03
C SER A 74 0.31 23.34 -21.95
N PHE A 75 0.36 22.76 -20.74
CA PHE A 75 0.08 21.35 -20.47
C PHE A 75 -1.41 20.99 -20.58
N LEU A 76 -2.31 21.96 -20.48
CA LEU A 76 -3.75 21.71 -20.34
C LEU A 76 -4.58 22.13 -21.56
N SER A 77 -3.89 22.53 -22.63
CA SER A 77 -4.50 23.03 -23.87
C SER A 77 -5.32 21.97 -24.62
N ARG A 78 -5.07 20.67 -24.35
CA ARG A 78 -5.65 19.54 -25.08
C ARG A 78 -6.69 18.73 -24.28
N VAL A 79 -6.80 18.96 -22.97
CA VAL A 79 -7.57 18.12 -22.03
C VAL A 79 -9.05 18.01 -22.40
N ASP A 80 -9.67 19.11 -22.81
CA ASP A 80 -11.09 19.25 -23.11
C ASP A 80 -11.39 19.37 -24.62
N ARG A 81 -10.37 19.26 -25.48
CA ARG A 81 -10.56 19.26 -26.93
C ARG A 81 -11.16 17.93 -27.39
N PRO A 82 -12.31 17.93 -28.10
CA PRO A 82 -12.98 16.70 -28.53
C PRO A 82 -12.06 15.72 -29.27
N GLU A 83 -11.25 16.23 -30.20
CA GLU A 83 -10.33 15.47 -31.05
C GLU A 83 -8.99 15.08 -30.38
N ARG A 84 -8.79 15.48 -29.11
CA ARG A 84 -7.57 15.16 -28.33
C ARG A 84 -7.93 14.51 -27.01
N GLY A 85 -8.09 15.30 -25.95
CA GLY A 85 -8.41 14.81 -24.61
C GLY A 85 -9.80 14.17 -24.55
N GLY A 86 -10.73 14.58 -25.41
CA GLY A 86 -12.02 13.90 -25.60
C GLY A 86 -11.86 12.46 -26.07
N VAL A 87 -11.08 12.21 -27.14
CA VAL A 87 -10.74 10.86 -27.61
C VAL A 87 -10.07 10.03 -26.51
N TRP A 88 -9.14 10.62 -25.77
CA TRP A 88 -8.44 9.92 -24.69
C TRP A 88 -9.37 9.56 -23.52
N THR A 89 -10.23 10.49 -23.13
CA THR A 89 -11.28 10.28 -22.11
C THR A 89 -12.24 9.17 -22.55
N HIS A 90 -12.66 9.19 -23.82
CA HIS A 90 -13.51 8.15 -24.39
C HIS A 90 -12.83 6.78 -24.34
N TYR A 91 -11.59 6.69 -24.82
CA TYR A 91 -10.79 5.45 -24.80
C TYR A 91 -10.68 4.85 -23.39
N LEU A 92 -10.29 5.65 -22.39
CA LEU A 92 -10.19 5.19 -21.00
C LEU A 92 -11.52 4.63 -20.47
N ARG A 93 -12.63 5.30 -20.79
CA ARG A 93 -13.96 4.86 -20.36
C ARG A 93 -14.36 3.56 -21.08
N SER A 94 -14.30 3.53 -22.41
CA SER A 94 -14.75 2.40 -23.22
C SER A 94 -13.92 1.14 -22.93
N THR A 95 -12.61 1.27 -22.73
CA THR A 95 -11.75 0.13 -22.40
C THR A 95 -12.08 -0.43 -21.01
N ARG A 96 -12.37 0.43 -20.02
CA ARG A 96 -12.79 -0.03 -18.69
C ARG A 96 -14.12 -0.78 -18.76
N GLU A 97 -15.10 -0.21 -19.46
CA GLU A 97 -16.45 -0.79 -19.60
C GLU A 97 -16.39 -2.14 -20.33
N ALA A 98 -15.72 -2.20 -21.48
CA ALA A 98 -15.55 -3.45 -22.23
C ALA A 98 -14.79 -4.52 -21.42
N THR A 99 -13.75 -4.13 -20.67
CA THR A 99 -13.03 -5.07 -19.79
C THR A 99 -13.94 -5.60 -18.67
N ALA A 100 -14.78 -4.74 -18.10
CA ALA A 100 -15.71 -5.14 -17.04
C ALA A 100 -16.79 -6.11 -17.57
N GLU A 101 -17.29 -5.91 -18.79
CA GLU A 101 -18.23 -6.81 -19.45
C GLU A 101 -17.62 -8.20 -19.68
N VAL A 102 -16.41 -8.24 -20.28
CA VAL A 102 -15.69 -9.50 -20.51
C VAL A 102 -15.38 -10.21 -19.19
N ALA A 103 -14.98 -9.47 -18.15
CA ALA A 103 -14.72 -10.07 -16.83
C ALA A 103 -15.99 -10.65 -16.20
N ALA A 104 -17.14 -9.97 -16.33
CA ALA A 104 -18.41 -10.47 -15.82
C ALA A 104 -18.83 -11.77 -16.52
N GLU A 105 -18.59 -11.88 -17.83
CA GLU A 105 -18.86 -13.10 -18.62
C GLU A 105 -17.91 -14.25 -18.22
N LEU A 106 -16.60 -14.01 -18.19
CA LEU A 106 -15.58 -15.02 -17.87
C LEU A 106 -15.76 -15.62 -16.47
N PHE A 107 -16.23 -14.83 -15.51
CA PHE A 107 -16.42 -15.25 -14.13
C PHE A 107 -17.91 -15.40 -13.76
N ALA A 108 -18.80 -15.50 -14.74
CA ALA A 108 -20.22 -15.76 -14.50
C ALA A 108 -20.42 -17.07 -13.70
N GLY A 109 -21.17 -17.00 -12.61
CA GLY A 109 -21.41 -18.15 -11.72
C GLY A 109 -20.24 -18.51 -10.80
N SER A 110 -19.13 -17.77 -10.82
CA SER A 110 -18.05 -17.93 -9.84
C SER A 110 -18.52 -17.49 -8.46
N THR A 111 -18.21 -18.28 -7.44
CA THR A 111 -18.46 -17.92 -6.04
C THR A 111 -17.22 -17.26 -5.43
N PRO A 112 -17.38 -16.28 -4.52
CA PRO A 112 -16.26 -15.73 -3.76
C PRO A 112 -15.49 -16.82 -3.01
N ASP A 113 -14.20 -16.56 -2.74
CA ASP A 113 -13.38 -17.43 -1.90
C ASP A 113 -13.99 -17.63 -0.50
N ALA A 114 -13.76 -18.81 0.08
CA ALA A 114 -14.15 -19.09 1.45
C ALA A 114 -13.40 -18.18 2.45
N LEU A 115 -14.07 -17.81 3.53
CA LEU A 115 -13.50 -17.05 4.64
C LEU A 115 -13.13 -17.97 5.82
N PRO A 116 -12.03 -17.70 6.56
CA PRO A 116 -11.09 -16.60 6.35
C PRO A 116 -10.08 -16.90 5.24
N SER A 117 -9.82 -15.92 4.38
CA SER A 117 -8.72 -15.98 3.40
C SER A 117 -7.39 -15.57 4.03
N PRO A 118 -6.24 -16.06 3.53
CA PRO A 118 -4.93 -15.60 3.96
C PRO A 118 -4.79 -14.08 3.82
N GLU A 119 -4.22 -13.42 4.82
CA GLU A 119 -4.05 -11.96 4.78
C GLU A 119 -3.03 -11.52 3.73
N VAL A 120 -1.93 -12.27 3.57
CA VAL A 120 -0.88 -12.02 2.58
C VAL A 120 -0.40 -13.34 1.97
N THR A 121 -0.44 -13.43 0.65
CA THR A 121 0.09 -14.55 -0.12
C THR A 121 1.14 -14.04 -1.11
N LEU A 122 2.34 -14.62 -1.11
CA LEU A 122 3.32 -14.37 -2.17
C LEU A 122 2.96 -15.23 -3.37
N VAL A 123 2.48 -14.60 -4.44
CA VAL A 123 1.93 -15.28 -5.63
C VAL A 123 2.89 -15.33 -6.81
N ASP A 124 3.89 -14.45 -6.85
CA ASP A 124 4.90 -14.43 -7.92
C ASP A 124 6.24 -13.91 -7.40
N PHE A 125 7.32 -14.59 -7.77
CA PHE A 125 8.71 -14.19 -7.53
C PHE A 125 9.63 -14.91 -8.52
N ASP A 126 10.84 -14.37 -8.69
CA ASP A 126 11.88 -14.95 -9.54
C ASP A 126 12.80 -15.87 -8.71
N PRO A 127 12.83 -17.19 -8.94
CA PRO A 127 13.68 -18.11 -8.17
C PRO A 127 15.19 -17.82 -8.28
N ASP A 128 15.62 -17.21 -9.38
CA ASP A 128 17.02 -16.81 -9.60
C ASP A 128 17.28 -15.36 -9.16
N GLY A 129 16.31 -14.74 -8.47
CA GLY A 129 16.31 -13.32 -8.18
C GLY A 129 17.52 -12.86 -7.37
N GLU A 130 17.98 -13.65 -6.42
CA GLU A 130 19.17 -13.32 -5.62
C GLU A 130 20.46 -13.31 -6.47
N GLU A 131 20.63 -14.27 -7.39
CA GLU A 131 21.79 -14.28 -8.29
C GLU A 131 21.81 -13.07 -9.22
N LYS A 132 20.64 -12.69 -9.76
CA LYS A 132 20.47 -11.50 -10.61
C LYS A 132 20.78 -10.22 -9.86
N VAL A 133 20.40 -10.14 -8.58
CA VAL A 133 20.77 -9.02 -7.70
C VAL A 133 22.28 -8.96 -7.51
N LEU A 134 22.94 -10.07 -7.17
CA LEU A 134 24.40 -10.12 -6.98
C LEU A 134 25.15 -9.71 -8.27
N ALA A 135 24.72 -10.20 -9.43
CA ALA A 135 25.32 -9.82 -10.70
C ALA A 135 25.15 -8.31 -10.97
N ALA A 136 23.99 -7.74 -10.66
CA ALA A 136 23.76 -6.31 -10.80
C ALA A 136 24.50 -5.44 -9.76
N MET A 137 24.88 -6.00 -8.61
CA MET A 137 25.79 -5.33 -7.67
C MET A 137 27.19 -5.20 -8.27
N LEU A 138 27.66 -6.23 -8.98
CA LEU A 138 29.00 -6.27 -9.59
C LEU A 138 29.10 -5.49 -10.91
N TYR A 139 28.00 -5.43 -11.68
CA TYR A 139 27.98 -4.89 -13.05
C TYR A 139 28.66 -3.52 -13.21
N PRO A 140 28.46 -2.52 -12.34
CA PRO A 140 29.11 -1.21 -12.48
C PRO A 140 30.61 -1.19 -12.16
N HIS A 141 31.18 -2.30 -11.69
CA HIS A 141 32.53 -2.39 -11.14
C HIS A 141 33.47 -3.29 -11.95
N VAL A 142 33.01 -3.86 -13.06
CA VAL A 142 33.79 -4.76 -13.91
C VAL A 142 33.52 -4.51 -15.39
N ASP A 143 34.54 -4.71 -16.23
CA ASP A 143 34.42 -4.64 -17.70
C ASP A 143 34.09 -6.02 -18.30
N LEU A 144 33.01 -6.64 -17.82
CA LEU A 144 32.57 -7.98 -18.25
C LEU A 144 31.09 -7.96 -18.67
N SER A 145 30.71 -8.86 -19.57
CA SER A 145 29.30 -9.04 -19.92
C SER A 145 28.50 -9.60 -18.75
N GLU A 146 27.18 -9.32 -18.73
CA GLU A 146 26.29 -9.80 -17.67
C GLU A 146 26.30 -11.34 -17.56
N GLU A 147 26.42 -12.04 -18.68
CA GLU A 147 26.57 -13.50 -18.74
C GLU A 147 27.81 -13.98 -17.96
N ARG A 148 28.96 -13.35 -18.18
CA ARG A 148 30.23 -13.69 -17.49
C ARG A 148 30.16 -13.37 -16.00
N ILE A 149 29.45 -12.32 -15.62
CA ILE A 149 29.23 -11.96 -14.22
C ILE A 149 28.34 -13.01 -13.54
N LEU A 150 27.22 -13.39 -14.16
CA LEU A 150 26.32 -14.43 -13.63
C LEU A 150 27.04 -15.79 -13.50
N GLU A 151 27.86 -16.15 -14.48
CA GLU A 151 28.75 -17.30 -14.42
C GLU A 151 29.70 -17.26 -13.22
N ARG A 152 30.21 -16.09 -12.85
CA ARG A 152 31.05 -15.92 -11.65
C ARG A 152 30.21 -16.05 -10.38
N VAL A 153 29.04 -15.41 -10.32
CA VAL A 153 28.11 -15.45 -9.18
C VAL A 153 27.66 -16.87 -8.83
N ARG A 154 27.35 -17.70 -9.83
CA ARG A 154 26.98 -19.12 -9.64
C ARG A 154 28.09 -19.95 -9.04
N ARG A 155 29.35 -19.54 -9.21
CA ARG A 155 30.54 -20.22 -8.66
C ARG A 155 31.02 -19.58 -7.35
N MET A 156 30.37 -18.52 -6.87
CA MET A 156 30.74 -17.89 -5.61
C MET A 156 30.34 -18.75 -4.41
N SER A 157 31.20 -18.82 -3.41
CA SER A 157 30.84 -19.39 -2.11
C SER A 157 29.84 -18.49 -1.36
N ASP A 158 29.19 -19.04 -0.34
CA ASP A 158 28.29 -18.26 0.53
C ASP A 158 29.00 -17.10 1.23
N ASP A 159 30.29 -17.25 1.56
CA ASP A 159 31.11 -16.19 2.15
C ASP A 159 31.39 -15.07 1.16
N GLU A 160 31.74 -15.40 -0.09
CA GLU A 160 31.94 -14.41 -1.16
C GLU A 160 30.62 -13.65 -1.43
N ARG A 161 29.49 -14.36 -1.49
CA ARG A 161 28.16 -13.75 -1.66
C ARG A 161 27.82 -12.82 -0.50
N SER A 162 28.08 -13.26 0.73
CA SER A 162 27.82 -12.48 1.95
C SER A 162 28.70 -11.24 2.03
N ALA A 163 29.98 -11.34 1.67
CA ALA A 163 30.91 -10.21 1.63
C ALA A 163 30.48 -9.16 0.59
N LEU A 164 30.07 -9.59 -0.60
CA LEU A 164 29.54 -8.71 -1.64
C LEU A 164 28.28 -7.97 -1.16
N VAL A 165 27.33 -8.69 -0.55
CA VAL A 165 26.09 -8.09 -0.02
C VAL A 165 26.39 -7.10 1.11
N ALA A 166 27.31 -7.43 2.01
CA ALA A 166 27.73 -6.53 3.09
C ALA A 166 28.36 -5.25 2.55
N ALA A 167 29.28 -5.37 1.58
CA ALA A 167 29.90 -4.23 0.92
C ALA A 167 28.87 -3.36 0.18
N TYR A 168 27.89 -3.97 -0.47
CA TYR A 168 26.84 -3.26 -1.19
C TYR A 168 25.85 -2.52 -0.28
N ALA A 169 25.47 -3.15 0.83
CA ALA A 169 24.54 -2.57 1.79
C ALA A 169 25.19 -1.44 2.62
N GLY A 170 26.47 -1.61 2.95
CA GLY A 170 27.23 -0.69 3.79
C GLY A 170 26.65 -0.50 5.19
N GLU A 171 27.16 0.50 5.91
CA GLU A 171 26.67 0.86 7.24
C GLU A 171 25.45 1.78 7.15
N ARG A 172 24.25 1.20 7.25
CA ARG A 172 23.00 1.95 7.17
C ARG A 172 22.66 2.57 8.52
N GLY A 173 23.06 3.83 8.75
CA GLY A 173 22.68 4.59 9.96
C GLY A 173 21.22 5.10 9.98
N ASN A 174 20.51 5.06 8.86
CA ASN A 174 19.13 5.52 8.73
C ASN A 174 18.41 4.68 7.66
N ARG A 175 17.13 4.35 7.86
CA ARG A 175 16.26 3.70 6.84
C ARG A 175 16.20 4.43 5.49
N ARG A 176 16.54 5.72 5.46
CA ARG A 176 16.66 6.53 4.24
C ARG A 176 17.95 6.26 3.46
N HIS A 177 18.98 5.70 4.10
CA HIS A 177 20.14 5.17 3.40
C HIS A 177 19.71 3.86 2.75
N LYS A 178 19.40 3.93 1.45
CA LYS A 178 18.96 2.78 0.67
C LYS A 178 20.12 2.28 -0.18
N PRO A 179 20.39 0.97 -0.23
CA PRO A 179 21.29 0.38 -1.20
C PRO A 179 20.88 0.74 -2.64
N GLY A 180 21.83 0.58 -3.57
CA GLY A 180 21.69 1.02 -4.95
C GLY A 180 20.62 0.27 -5.77
N ARG A 181 20.67 0.49 -7.08
CA ARG A 181 19.66 -0.01 -8.04
C ARG A 181 19.72 -1.51 -8.33
N ALA A 182 20.70 -2.25 -7.84
CA ALA A 182 20.77 -3.70 -8.04
C ALA A 182 19.52 -4.41 -7.50
N LEU A 183 18.94 -3.88 -6.42
CA LEU A 183 17.68 -4.35 -5.84
C LEU A 183 16.44 -4.15 -6.73
N GLU A 184 16.55 -3.42 -7.84
CA GLU A 184 15.46 -3.28 -8.81
C GLU A 184 15.36 -4.50 -9.75
N ARG A 185 16.35 -5.41 -9.73
CA ARG A 185 16.39 -6.59 -10.62
C ARG A 185 15.43 -7.72 -10.25
N VAL A 186 15.00 -7.78 -8.99
CA VAL A 186 14.07 -8.81 -8.51
C VAL A 186 12.78 -8.16 -8.05
N ALA A 187 11.66 -8.77 -8.39
CA ALA A 187 10.33 -8.31 -8.01
C ALA A 187 9.48 -9.40 -7.39
N TYR A 188 8.46 -8.96 -6.67
CA TYR A 188 7.52 -9.79 -5.94
C TYR A 188 6.10 -9.32 -6.22
N ARG A 189 5.17 -10.28 -6.31
CA ARG A 189 3.74 -10.02 -6.31
C ARG A 189 3.08 -10.64 -5.10
N PHE A 190 2.31 -9.84 -4.39
CA PHE A 190 1.54 -10.28 -3.24
C PHE A 190 0.05 -10.10 -3.51
N ASP A 191 -0.75 -11.13 -3.26
CA ASP A 191 -2.21 -10.99 -3.09
C ASP A 191 -2.47 -10.72 -1.60
N VAL A 192 -3.17 -9.63 -1.31
CA VAL A 192 -3.41 -9.12 0.05
C VAL A 192 -4.90 -8.94 0.27
N CYS A 193 -5.42 -9.49 1.38
CA CYS A 193 -6.78 -9.27 1.84
C CYS A 193 -6.77 -8.70 3.26
N ALA A 194 -6.88 -7.37 3.36
CA ALA A 194 -6.74 -6.64 4.62
C ALA A 194 -7.79 -5.53 4.77
N ASP A 195 -7.92 -4.95 5.96
CA ASP A 195 -8.87 -3.86 6.19
C ASP A 195 -8.58 -2.66 5.28
N TYR A 196 -9.64 -1.96 4.88
CA TYR A 196 -9.56 -0.83 3.97
C TYR A 196 -8.72 0.33 4.53
N GLY A 197 -8.64 0.45 5.87
CA GLY A 197 -7.71 1.37 6.52
C GLY A 197 -6.24 1.07 6.19
N ALA A 198 -5.81 -0.19 6.34
CA ALA A 198 -4.47 -0.64 5.98
C ALA A 198 -4.18 -0.44 4.50
N PHE A 199 -5.13 -0.77 3.61
CA PHE A 199 -5.01 -0.53 2.18
C PHE A 199 -4.72 0.94 1.85
N ARG A 200 -5.51 1.88 2.42
CA ARG A 200 -5.31 3.33 2.20
C ARG A 200 -3.93 3.81 2.63
N ASP A 201 -3.38 3.23 3.70
CA ASP A 201 -2.04 3.55 4.16
C ASP A 201 -0.96 3.00 3.21
N LEU A 202 -1.10 1.75 2.76
CA LEU A 202 -0.17 1.10 1.83
C LEU A 202 -0.20 1.74 0.43
N GLN A 203 -1.37 2.21 -0.03
CA GLN A 203 -1.56 2.91 -1.31
C GLN A 203 -0.72 4.20 -1.44
N ARG A 204 -0.20 4.74 -0.33
CA ARG A 204 0.64 5.95 -0.36
C ARG A 204 2.04 5.72 -0.97
N HIS A 205 2.43 4.47 -1.20
CA HIS A 205 3.69 4.13 -1.85
C HIS A 205 3.54 4.17 -3.36
N ARG A 206 4.26 5.09 -4.02
CA ARG A 206 4.02 5.45 -5.44
C ARG A 206 4.91 4.73 -6.44
N MET A 207 6.09 4.27 -6.00
CA MET A 207 7.02 3.50 -6.82
C MET A 207 6.72 2.03 -6.60
N LEU A 208 5.61 1.57 -7.17
CA LEU A 208 5.12 0.18 -7.21
C LEU A 208 3.77 0.16 -7.94
N THR A 209 3.25 -1.03 -8.19
CA THR A 209 1.92 -1.21 -8.78
C THR A 209 0.97 -1.81 -7.74
N ILE A 210 -0.19 -1.19 -7.57
CA ILE A 210 -1.30 -1.73 -6.78
C ILE A 210 -2.53 -1.77 -7.66
N GLU A 211 -3.13 -2.95 -7.75
CA GLU A 211 -4.44 -3.17 -8.37
C GLU A 211 -5.38 -3.70 -7.27
N TRP A 212 -6.64 -3.25 -7.25
CA TRP A 212 -7.57 -3.63 -6.18
C TRP A 212 -8.97 -3.91 -6.71
N GLN A 213 -9.65 -4.81 -6.01
CA GLN A 213 -11.05 -5.10 -6.25
C GLN A 213 -11.95 -4.01 -5.63
N PRO A 214 -13.21 -3.86 -6.09
CA PRO A 214 -14.15 -2.94 -5.45
C PRO A 214 -14.31 -3.22 -3.96
N LEU A 215 -14.39 -2.15 -3.15
CA LEU A 215 -14.63 -2.26 -1.72
C LEU A 215 -16.09 -2.67 -1.47
N ARG A 216 -16.27 -3.85 -0.87
CA ARG A 216 -17.56 -4.46 -0.55
C ARG A 216 -17.53 -5.10 0.83
N PRO A 217 -18.68 -5.28 1.51
CA PRO A 217 -18.76 -6.00 2.78
C PRO A 217 -18.39 -7.50 2.71
N THR A 218 -18.31 -8.07 1.50
CA THR A 218 -18.25 -9.52 1.25
C THR A 218 -17.02 -10.23 1.79
N ASN A 219 -15.89 -9.53 1.99
CA ASN A 219 -14.67 -10.14 2.52
C ASN A 219 -14.61 -10.17 4.05
N GLY A 220 -15.72 -9.84 4.73
CA GLY A 220 -15.76 -9.68 6.18
C GLY A 220 -14.99 -8.44 6.65
N TYR A 221 -14.90 -8.27 7.96
CA TYR A 221 -14.22 -7.15 8.60
C TYR A 221 -13.30 -7.61 9.72
N THR A 222 -12.33 -6.77 10.06
CA THR A 222 -11.45 -6.98 11.20
C THR A 222 -12.05 -6.36 12.46
N LEU A 223 -12.26 -7.17 13.49
CA LEU A 223 -12.65 -6.71 14.83
C LEU A 223 -11.41 -6.68 15.72
N PRO A 224 -10.93 -5.50 16.16
CA PRO A 224 -9.75 -5.42 17.02
C PRO A 224 -10.00 -6.04 18.41
N GLU A 225 -9.03 -6.80 18.92
CA GLU A 225 -9.10 -7.44 20.25
C GLU A 225 -9.38 -6.43 21.37
N VAL A 226 -8.72 -5.25 21.32
CA VAL A 226 -8.95 -4.15 22.27
C VAL A 226 -10.42 -3.70 22.32
N VAL A 227 -11.16 -3.79 21.20
CA VAL A 227 -12.60 -3.44 21.16
C VAL A 227 -13.43 -4.50 21.87
N VAL A 228 -13.05 -5.78 21.75
CA VAL A 228 -13.66 -6.91 22.47
C VAL A 228 -13.38 -6.79 23.96
N ASP A 229 -12.11 -6.62 24.34
CA ASP A 229 -11.66 -6.49 25.74
C ASP A 229 -12.29 -5.29 26.45
N SER A 230 -12.62 -4.23 25.71
CA SER A 230 -13.31 -3.05 26.23
C SER A 230 -14.82 -3.23 26.40
N GLY A 231 -15.38 -4.40 26.06
CA GLY A 231 -16.81 -4.70 26.21
C GLY A 231 -17.73 -4.01 25.20
N VAL A 232 -17.19 -3.49 24.09
CA VAL A 232 -17.97 -2.76 23.07
C VAL A 232 -18.01 -3.46 21.71
N GLY A 233 -17.63 -4.74 21.67
CA GLY A 233 -17.64 -5.58 20.47
C GLY A 233 -18.98 -5.64 19.75
N GLU A 234 -20.10 -5.82 20.48
CA GLU A 234 -21.43 -5.87 19.88
C GLU A 234 -21.80 -4.55 19.17
N ARG A 235 -21.49 -3.41 19.79
CA ARG A 235 -21.73 -2.10 19.17
C ARG A 235 -20.91 -1.89 17.91
N PHE A 236 -19.70 -2.44 17.87
CA PHE A 236 -18.86 -2.42 16.67
C PHE A 236 -19.48 -3.28 15.56
N ALA A 237 -19.91 -4.50 15.90
CA ALA A 237 -20.58 -5.42 14.96
C ALA A 237 -21.89 -4.83 14.40
N ASP A 238 -22.69 -4.18 15.25
CA ASP A 238 -23.91 -3.46 14.83
C ASP A 238 -23.60 -2.37 13.80
N ALA A 239 -22.51 -1.61 14.01
CA ALA A 239 -22.08 -0.59 13.05
C ALA A 239 -21.67 -1.21 11.71
N MET A 240 -20.99 -2.35 11.72
CA MET A 240 -20.66 -3.09 10.51
C MET A 240 -21.93 -3.57 9.79
N GLY A 241 -22.92 -4.09 10.53
CA GLY A 241 -24.20 -4.53 9.97
C GLY A 241 -24.96 -3.40 9.28
N ARG A 242 -25.01 -2.21 9.89
CA ARG A 242 -25.62 -1.01 9.26
C ARG A 242 -24.89 -0.57 8.00
N SER A 243 -23.55 -0.63 8.01
CA SER A 243 -22.72 -0.30 6.87
C SER A 243 -22.97 -1.26 5.69
N ALA A 244 -23.06 -2.56 5.95
CA ALA A 244 -23.40 -3.55 4.92
C ALA A 244 -24.81 -3.34 4.37
N ALA A 245 -25.80 -3.16 5.26
CA ALA A 245 -27.18 -2.92 4.84
C ALA A 245 -27.33 -1.67 3.96
N LEU A 246 -26.60 -0.59 4.26
CA LEU A 246 -26.60 0.61 3.43
C LEU A 246 -25.91 0.37 2.08
N HIS A 247 -24.78 -0.35 2.05
CA HIS A 247 -24.12 -0.74 0.80
C HIS A 247 -25.09 -1.52 -0.10
N ASP A 248 -25.81 -2.48 0.45
CA ASP A 248 -26.76 -3.32 -0.30
C ASP A 248 -27.99 -2.52 -0.76
N ALA A 249 -28.47 -1.58 0.06
CA ALA A 249 -29.57 -0.67 -0.30
C ALA A 249 -29.17 0.32 -1.43
N LEU A 250 -27.90 0.72 -1.51
CA LEU A 250 -27.37 1.53 -2.61
C LEU A 250 -27.27 0.73 -3.91
N GLY A 251 -26.86 -0.55 -3.81
CA GLY A 251 -27.03 -1.59 -4.81
C GLY A 251 -26.82 -1.18 -6.27
N ASP A 252 -27.61 -1.76 -7.17
CA ASP A 252 -27.50 -1.55 -8.62
C ASP A 252 -27.75 -0.08 -9.03
N ALA A 253 -28.61 0.63 -8.29
CA ALA A 253 -28.94 2.02 -8.59
C ALA A 253 -27.73 2.97 -8.43
N PHE A 254 -26.84 2.66 -7.48
CA PHE A 254 -25.66 3.48 -7.16
C PHE A 254 -24.40 2.63 -7.04
N ALA A 255 -24.22 1.65 -7.93
CA ALA A 255 -23.15 0.64 -7.82
C ALA A 255 -21.74 1.25 -7.70
N ASN A 256 -21.46 2.38 -8.36
CA ASN A 256 -20.17 3.05 -8.28
C ASN A 256 -19.96 3.80 -6.93
N GLN A 257 -21.05 4.25 -6.30
CA GLN A 257 -21.04 4.98 -5.03
C GLN A 257 -21.24 4.06 -3.83
N ALA A 258 -21.74 2.84 -3.98
CA ALA A 258 -22.06 1.94 -2.88
C ALA A 258 -20.88 1.73 -1.90
N SER A 259 -19.64 1.68 -2.42
CA SER A 259 -18.43 1.59 -1.60
C SER A 259 -18.25 2.73 -0.59
N TYR A 260 -18.91 3.88 -0.77
CA TYR A 260 -18.90 5.01 0.18
C TYR A 260 -19.54 4.68 1.53
N ALA A 261 -20.49 3.75 1.54
CA ALA A 261 -21.14 3.28 2.76
C ALA A 261 -20.30 2.28 3.57
N VAL A 262 -19.25 1.72 2.97
CA VAL A 262 -18.47 0.63 3.56
C VAL A 262 -17.49 1.17 4.61
N CYS A 263 -17.56 0.61 5.82
CA CYS A 263 -16.66 0.95 6.93
C CYS A 263 -15.20 0.54 6.67
N LEU A 264 -14.25 1.29 7.22
CA LEU A 264 -12.80 1.05 7.05
C LEU A 264 -12.34 -0.32 7.56
N ALA A 265 -13.09 -0.93 8.49
CA ALA A 265 -12.78 -2.26 9.04
C ALA A 265 -13.03 -3.40 8.04
N TYR A 266 -13.87 -3.19 7.02
CA TYR A 266 -14.10 -4.20 5.98
C TYR A 266 -12.85 -4.46 5.17
N ARG A 267 -12.67 -5.72 4.78
CA ARG A 267 -11.50 -6.18 4.06
C ARG A 267 -11.65 -5.92 2.56
N ILE A 268 -10.58 -5.49 1.94
CA ILE A 268 -10.45 -5.31 0.49
C ILE A 268 -9.34 -6.22 -0.02
N ARG A 269 -9.54 -6.80 -1.20
CA ARG A 269 -8.50 -7.58 -1.87
C ARG A 269 -7.75 -6.72 -2.88
N PHE A 270 -6.42 -6.79 -2.83
CA PHE A 270 -5.54 -6.02 -3.70
C PHE A 270 -4.22 -6.75 -3.95
N SER A 271 -3.71 -6.61 -5.16
CA SER A 271 -2.40 -7.10 -5.56
C SER A 271 -1.37 -5.99 -5.41
N ILE A 272 -0.24 -6.25 -4.74
CA ILE A 272 0.92 -5.37 -4.69
C ILE A 272 2.05 -6.01 -5.50
N GLN A 273 2.50 -5.34 -6.55
CA GLN A 273 3.73 -5.69 -7.30
C GLN A 273 4.80 -4.64 -7.01
N LEU A 274 5.97 -5.09 -6.56
CA LEU A 274 7.08 -4.22 -6.22
C LEU A 274 8.44 -4.93 -6.36
N ASN A 275 9.48 -4.19 -6.73
CA ASN A 275 10.84 -4.70 -6.71
C ASN A 275 11.43 -4.73 -5.28
N ALA A 276 12.56 -5.41 -5.06
CA ALA A 276 13.16 -5.49 -3.73
C ALA A 276 13.57 -4.13 -3.15
N ARG A 277 13.93 -3.15 -3.99
CA ARG A 277 14.28 -1.80 -3.54
C ARG A 277 13.06 -1.04 -3.01
N GLU A 278 11.93 -1.22 -3.67
CA GLU A 278 10.62 -0.69 -3.27
C GLU A 278 10.09 -1.43 -2.03
N ALA A 279 10.25 -2.75 -1.97
CA ALA A 279 9.93 -3.55 -0.79
C ALA A 279 10.72 -3.05 0.42
N MET A 280 12.04 -2.91 0.31
CA MET A 280 12.85 -2.36 1.40
C MET A 280 12.29 -1.00 1.89
N HIS A 281 11.93 -0.12 0.97
CA HIS A 281 11.35 1.16 1.36
C HIS A 281 10.01 1.02 2.09
N MET A 282 9.09 0.23 1.55
CA MET A 282 7.76 0.04 2.11
C MET A 282 7.83 -0.65 3.47
N LEU A 283 8.52 -1.78 3.53
CA LEU A 283 8.54 -2.64 4.72
C LEU A 283 9.23 -1.94 5.89
N GLU A 284 10.36 -1.27 5.67
CA GLU A 284 11.05 -0.53 6.74
C GLU A 284 10.29 0.70 7.22
N LEU A 285 9.54 1.38 6.33
CA LEU A 285 8.75 2.54 6.73
C LEU A 285 7.49 2.13 7.49
N ARG A 286 6.85 1.04 7.05
CA ARG A 286 5.53 0.63 7.55
C ARG A 286 5.59 -0.25 8.78
N THR A 287 6.74 -0.84 9.09
CA THR A 287 6.90 -1.67 10.29
C THR A 287 7.35 -0.91 11.53
N THR A 288 7.61 0.41 11.43
CA THR A 288 8.03 1.21 12.59
C THR A 288 7.02 1.12 13.73
N PRO A 289 7.46 1.21 15.01
CA PRO A 289 6.56 1.06 16.15
C PRO A 289 5.34 2.00 16.17
N GLN A 290 5.45 3.20 15.55
CA GLN A 290 4.34 4.16 15.43
C GLN A 290 3.33 3.80 14.34
N GLY A 291 3.59 2.72 13.59
CA GLY A 291 2.70 2.26 12.54
C GLY A 291 1.47 1.58 13.12
N HIS A 292 0.36 1.65 12.41
CA HIS A 292 -0.85 0.92 12.79
C HIS A 292 -0.63 -0.60 12.70
N PRO A 293 -1.11 -1.40 13.69
CA PRO A 293 -0.87 -2.84 13.73
C PRO A 293 -1.18 -3.58 12.43
N ALA A 294 -2.32 -3.30 11.80
CA ALA A 294 -2.76 -3.99 10.59
C ALA A 294 -1.73 -3.95 9.43
N TYR A 295 -1.29 -2.76 9.00
CA TYR A 295 -0.29 -2.70 7.92
C TYR A 295 1.12 -3.11 8.37
N ARG A 296 1.41 -3.05 9.68
CA ARG A 296 2.68 -3.58 10.21
C ARG A 296 2.74 -5.09 10.02
N GLN A 297 1.66 -5.79 10.38
CA GLN A 297 1.54 -7.24 10.23
C GLN A 297 1.68 -7.66 8.76
N ILE A 298 0.99 -6.99 7.84
CA ILE A 298 1.12 -7.22 6.39
C ILE A 298 2.58 -7.10 5.95
N CYS A 299 3.25 -5.99 6.28
CA CYS A 299 4.63 -5.77 5.87
C CYS A 299 5.63 -6.74 6.53
N GLN A 300 5.41 -7.12 7.78
CA GLN A 300 6.22 -8.15 8.44
C GLN A 300 6.04 -9.52 7.76
N GLN A 301 4.81 -9.87 7.37
CA GLN A 301 4.53 -11.11 6.65
C GLN A 301 5.17 -11.10 5.26
N MET A 302 5.09 -9.99 4.51
CA MET A 302 5.79 -9.84 3.23
C MET A 302 7.30 -10.05 3.39
N HIS A 303 7.92 -9.49 4.43
CA HIS A 303 9.34 -9.69 4.72
C HIS A 303 9.68 -11.17 4.99
N ARG A 304 8.85 -11.87 5.78
CA ARG A 304 9.02 -13.30 6.06
C ARG A 304 8.87 -14.15 4.79
N LEU A 305 7.90 -13.82 3.93
CA LEU A 305 7.68 -14.53 2.67
C LEU A 305 8.84 -14.34 1.68
N ILE A 306 9.43 -13.14 1.61
CA ILE A 306 10.65 -12.88 0.83
C ILE A 306 11.82 -13.75 1.33
N ALA A 307 11.99 -13.85 2.64
CA ALA A 307 13.09 -14.62 3.22
C ALA A 307 12.88 -16.15 3.12
N GLY A 308 11.66 -16.61 3.41
CA GLY A 308 11.33 -18.02 3.59
C GLY A 308 10.84 -18.69 2.32
N GLN A 309 9.81 -18.14 1.68
CA GLN A 309 9.19 -18.76 0.50
C GLN A 309 9.96 -18.44 -0.78
N ALA A 310 10.34 -17.17 -1.00
CA ALA A 310 11.16 -16.82 -2.17
C ALA A 310 12.62 -17.28 -2.02
N GLY A 311 13.09 -17.56 -0.80
CA GLY A 311 14.46 -17.95 -0.52
C GLY A 311 15.49 -16.82 -0.65
N HIS A 312 15.06 -15.57 -0.85
CA HIS A 312 15.94 -14.41 -1.06
C HIS A 312 16.47 -13.85 0.27
N ARG A 313 17.26 -14.68 0.97
CA ARG A 313 17.78 -14.40 2.33
C ARG A 313 18.72 -13.20 2.35
N ALA A 314 19.56 -13.00 1.34
CA ALA A 314 20.44 -11.83 1.27
C ALA A 314 19.62 -10.55 1.11
N VAL A 315 18.59 -10.58 0.26
CA VAL A 315 17.68 -9.44 0.07
C VAL A 315 16.96 -9.09 1.37
N ALA A 316 16.39 -10.09 2.05
CA ALA A 316 15.69 -9.89 3.32
C ALA A 316 16.62 -9.36 4.43
N ARG A 317 17.87 -9.85 4.51
CA ARG A 317 18.87 -9.40 5.49
C ARG A 317 19.31 -7.95 5.28
N MET A 318 19.32 -7.46 4.04
CA MET A 318 19.62 -6.05 3.79
C MET A 318 18.53 -5.10 4.33
N MET A 319 17.31 -5.58 4.58
CA MET A 319 16.19 -4.79 5.11
C MET A 319 16.27 -4.64 6.65
N THR A 320 17.37 -4.11 7.15
CA THR A 320 17.73 -4.09 8.58
C THR A 320 16.79 -3.26 9.46
N PHE A 321 15.96 -2.38 8.89
CA PHE A 321 14.99 -1.56 9.64
C PHE A 321 13.58 -2.15 9.67
N VAL A 322 13.37 -3.37 9.16
CA VAL A 322 12.09 -4.06 9.32
C VAL A 322 11.95 -4.46 10.79
N ASN A 323 11.01 -3.84 11.50
CA ASN A 323 10.77 -4.10 12.91
C ASN A 323 9.69 -5.18 13.08
N HIS A 324 10.07 -6.30 13.72
CA HIS A 324 9.18 -7.42 14.03
C HIS A 324 8.68 -7.42 15.49
N GLU A 325 9.02 -6.39 16.28
CA GLU A 325 8.63 -6.28 17.68
C GLU A 325 7.18 -5.78 17.82
N ASP A 326 6.49 -6.18 18.88
CA ASP A 326 5.19 -5.60 19.24
C ASP A 326 5.37 -4.53 20.34
N PRO A 327 5.14 -3.23 20.04
CA PRO A 327 5.38 -2.15 20.97
C PRO A 327 4.30 -1.99 22.07
N GLY A 328 3.21 -2.77 22.05
CA GLY A 328 2.09 -2.62 23.01
C GLY A 328 1.31 -1.30 22.84
N LEU A 329 1.95 -0.16 23.15
CA LEU A 329 1.48 1.20 22.87
C LEU A 329 2.35 1.88 21.79
N GLU A 330 1.82 1.95 20.57
CA GLU A 330 2.52 2.38 19.34
C GLU A 330 3.15 3.79 19.45
N ARG A 331 2.51 4.69 20.21
CA ARG A 331 2.91 6.10 20.33
C ARG A 331 3.68 6.42 21.62
N LEU A 332 3.76 5.51 22.59
CA LEU A 332 4.30 5.79 23.93
C LEU A 332 5.72 6.35 23.88
N ASP A 333 6.64 5.70 23.18
CA ASP A 333 8.02 6.16 23.10
C ASP A 333 8.19 7.45 22.30
N ALA A 334 7.29 7.72 21.35
CA ALA A 334 7.28 8.98 20.63
C ALA A 334 6.82 10.14 21.55
N GLU A 335 5.79 9.90 22.36
CA GLU A 335 5.32 10.87 23.36
C GLU A 335 6.37 11.13 24.44
N ARG A 336 7.06 10.09 24.95
CA ARG A 336 8.20 10.23 25.86
C ARG A 336 9.31 11.11 25.30
N ARG A 337 9.65 10.95 24.02
CA ARG A 337 10.66 11.79 23.34
C ARG A 337 10.17 13.23 23.16
N ALA A 338 8.89 13.43 22.85
CA ALA A 338 8.30 14.76 22.70
C ALA A 338 8.26 15.50 24.05
N GLU A 339 7.90 14.82 25.13
CA GLU A 339 7.91 15.35 26.49
C GLU A 339 9.32 15.77 26.92
N ARG A 340 10.34 14.92 26.72
CA ARG A 340 11.74 15.28 26.98
C ARG A 340 12.21 16.52 26.23
N ARG A 341 11.72 16.76 25.01
CA ARG A 341 12.03 17.97 24.22
C ARG A 341 11.26 19.22 24.66
N ARG A 342 10.15 19.08 25.38
CA ARG A 342 9.38 20.22 25.93
C ARG A 342 9.92 20.65 27.30
N GLY A 343 10.56 19.72 28.02
CA GLY A 343 11.19 19.97 29.31
C GLY A 343 12.67 20.38 29.24
N ALA A 344 13.28 20.35 28.05
CA ALA A 344 14.59 20.92 27.75
C ALA A 344 14.40 22.24 26.99
#